data_AF-A0A6M0HVF2-F1
#
_entry.id   AF-A0A6M0HVF2-F1
#
_cell.length_a   1.000
_cell.length_b   1.000
_cell.length_c   1.000
_cell.angle_alpha   90.00
_cell.angle_beta   90.00
_cell.angle_gamma   90.00
#
_symmetry.space_group_name_H-M   'P 1'
#
loop_
_entity.id
_entity.type
_entity.pdbx_description
1 polymer ?
#
loop_
_entity_poly.entity_id
_entity_poly.type
_entity_poly.pdbx_seq_one_letter_code
_entity_poly.pdbx_strand_id
1 'polypeptide(L)'
;MAEGEDTNGAATLLAIHTAMAWLTERELQRDPAAKDALLAFTEARMARLVRAYPDLLGAAQAACGVVAREADSAPNVVRLHA
;
A
#
# COMPACT_ATOMS: atom_id res chain seq x y z
N MET A 1 13.18 14.34 23.80
CA MET A 1 13.81 13.30 22.96
C MET A 1 12.81 12.49 22.14
N ALA A 2 11.55 12.93 21.96
CA ALA A 2 10.52 12.16 21.25
C ALA A 2 10.39 12.46 19.74
N GLU A 3 10.85 13.62 19.25
CA GLU A 3 10.64 14.02 17.83
C GLU A 3 11.51 13.24 16.83
N GLY A 4 12.67 12.73 17.24
CA GLY A 4 13.56 11.96 16.36
C GLY A 4 13.13 10.50 16.12
N GLU A 5 12.39 9.92 17.06
CA GLU A 5 11.91 8.53 16.98
C GLU A 5 10.65 8.44 16.10
N ASP A 6 9.77 9.44 16.20
CA ASP A 6 8.54 9.55 15.41
C ASP A 6 8.84 9.83 13.92
N THR A 7 9.87 10.65 13.66
CA THR A 7 10.32 10.93 12.28
C THR A 7 10.92 9.69 11.61
N ASN A 8 11.67 8.86 12.34
CA ASN A 8 12.22 7.61 11.80
C ASN A 8 11.13 6.56 11.54
N GLY A 9 10.11 6.48 12.40
CA GLY A 9 8.93 5.64 12.18
C GLY A 9 8.16 6.04 10.92
N ALA A 10 7.86 7.34 10.79
CA ALA A 10 7.20 7.88 9.60
C ALA A 10 8.01 7.66 8.32
N ALA A 11 9.33 7.89 8.35
CA ALA A 11 10.21 7.64 7.22
C ALA A 11 10.22 6.16 6.80
N THR A 12 10.23 5.24 7.76
CA THR A 12 10.16 3.79 7.50
C THR A 12 8.84 3.40 6.85
N LEU A 13 7.72 3.91 7.37
CA LEU A 13 6.39 3.66 6.79
C LEU A 13 6.28 4.22 5.36
N LEU A 14 6.79 5.42 5.12
CA LEU A 14 6.83 6.03 3.79
C LEU A 14 7.71 5.23 2.82
N ALA A 15 8.86 4.73 3.28
CA ALA A 15 9.74 3.90 2.46
C ALA A 15 9.07 2.56 2.09
N ILE A 16 8.42 1.89 3.04
CA ILE A 16 7.66 0.65 2.79
C ILE A 16 6.51 0.94 1.80
N HIS A 17 5.76 2.02 2.03
CA HIS A 17 4.66 2.41 1.15
C HIS A 17 5.15 2.66 -0.28
N THR A 18 6.24 3.42 -0.44
CA THR A 18 6.84 3.73 -1.75
C THR A 18 7.30 2.46 -2.48
N ALA A 19 7.94 1.53 -1.77
CA ALA A 19 8.36 0.25 -2.34
C ALA A 19 7.15 -0.60 -2.82
N MET A 20 6.08 -0.64 -2.03
CA MET A 20 4.85 -1.36 -2.39
C MET A 20 4.11 -0.71 -3.56
N ALA A 21 4.08 0.62 -3.61
CA ALA A 21 3.50 1.38 -4.73
C ALA A 21 4.28 1.09 -6.02
N TRP A 22 5.61 1.15 -5.98
CA TRP A 22 6.46 0.82 -7.14
C TRP A 22 6.25 -0.63 -7.63
N LEU A 23 6.16 -1.61 -6.71
CA LEU A 23 5.90 -3.00 -7.09
C LEU A 23 4.53 -3.16 -7.75
N THR A 24 3.51 -2.47 -7.23
CA THR A 24 2.15 -2.45 -7.79
C THR A 24 2.16 -1.88 -9.20
N GLU A 25 2.72 -0.69 -9.36
CA GLU A 25 2.82 -0.02 -10.67
C GLU A 25 3.60 -0.89 -11.67
N ARG A 26 4.73 -1.45 -11.26
CA ARG A 26 5.54 -2.32 -12.10
C ARG A 26 4.78 -3.54 -12.59
N GLU A 27 3.97 -4.19 -11.75
CA GLU A 27 3.19 -5.34 -12.21
C GLU A 27 2.01 -4.93 -13.11
N LEU A 28 1.34 -3.80 -12.83
CA LEU A 28 0.27 -3.29 -13.70
C LEU A 28 0.79 -2.81 -15.06
N GLN A 29 2.01 -2.26 -15.12
CA GLN A 29 2.66 -1.93 -16.39
C GLN A 29 3.02 -3.18 -17.21
N ARG A 30 3.34 -4.29 -16.55
CA ARG A 30 3.65 -5.58 -17.21
C ARG A 30 2.40 -6.27 -17.71
N ASP A 31 1.31 -6.18 -16.96
CA ASP A 31 0.00 -6.72 -17.33
C ASP A 31 -1.12 -5.81 -16.80
N PRO A 32 -1.69 -4.94 -17.64
CA PRO A 32 -2.78 -4.05 -17.24
C PRO A 32 -4.05 -4.79 -16.77
N ALA A 33 -4.24 -6.05 -17.19
CA ALA A 33 -5.37 -6.87 -16.74
C ALA A 33 -5.14 -7.48 -15.35
N ALA A 34 -3.92 -7.40 -14.79
CA ALA A 34 -3.59 -7.93 -13.46
C ALA A 34 -4.20 -7.12 -12.31
N LYS A 35 -4.80 -5.96 -12.59
CA LYS A 35 -5.44 -5.10 -11.59
C LYS A 35 -6.45 -5.84 -10.72
N ASP A 36 -7.42 -6.50 -11.32
CA ASP A 36 -8.47 -7.18 -10.57
C ASP A 36 -7.89 -8.35 -9.75
N ALA A 37 -6.88 -9.03 -10.28
CA ALA A 37 -6.18 -10.10 -9.57
C ALA A 37 -5.39 -9.58 -8.36
N LEU A 38 -4.74 -8.41 -8.48
CA LEU A 38 -4.02 -7.76 -7.39
C LEU A 38 -4.96 -7.35 -6.26
N LEU A 39 -6.11 -6.75 -6.60
CA LEU A 39 -7.11 -6.33 -5.62
C LEU A 39 -7.70 -7.56 -4.90
N ALA A 40 -8.11 -8.58 -5.65
CA ALA A 40 -8.62 -9.82 -5.07
C ALA A 40 -7.60 -10.51 -4.16
N PHE A 41 -6.32 -10.54 -4.55
CA PHE A 41 -5.26 -11.09 -3.71
C PHE A 41 -5.07 -10.30 -2.41
N THR A 42 -5.08 -8.97 -2.50
CA THR A 42 -4.92 -8.06 -1.36
C THR A 42 -6.05 -8.28 -0.35
N GLU A 43 -7.30 -8.28 -0.82
CA GLU A 43 -8.47 -8.56 0.02
C GLU A 43 -8.39 -9.94 0.67
N ALA A 44 -8.04 -10.98 -0.09
CA ALA A 44 -7.92 -12.33 0.44
C ALA A 44 -6.84 -12.43 1.53
N ARG A 45 -5.73 -11.71 1.40
CA ARG A 45 -4.68 -11.65 2.41
C ARG A 45 -5.10 -10.87 3.65
N MET A 46 -5.74 -9.72 3.48
CA MET A 46 -6.28 -8.93 4.58
C MET A 46 -7.36 -9.71 5.35
N ALA A 47 -8.26 -10.41 4.67
CA ALA A 47 -9.26 -11.26 5.31
C ALA A 47 -8.63 -12.43 6.11
N ARG A 48 -7.49 -12.98 5.66
CA ARG A 48 -6.73 -13.97 6.45
C ARG A 48 -6.12 -13.34 7.71
N LEU A 49 -5.61 -12.12 7.62
CA LEU A 49 -5.07 -11.39 8.77
C LEU A 49 -6.17 -11.10 9.80
N VAL A 50 -7.30 -10.55 9.37
CA VAL A 50 -8.44 -10.22 10.23
C VAL A 50 -9.00 -11.46 10.93
N ARG A 51 -8.99 -12.63 10.28
CA ARG A 51 -9.39 -13.88 10.95
C ARG A 51 -8.49 -14.24 12.13
N ALA A 52 -7.20 -13.93 12.06
CA ALA A 52 -6.27 -14.14 13.16
C ALA A 52 -6.29 -12.99 14.19
N TYR A 53 -6.59 -11.77 13.73
CA TYR A 53 -6.55 -10.54 14.51
C TYR A 53 -7.79 -9.66 14.19
N PRO A 54 -8.95 -9.95 14.79
CA PRO A 54 -10.21 -9.29 14.44
C PRO A 54 -10.23 -7.78 14.72
N ASP A 55 -9.43 -7.32 15.68
CA ASP A 55 -9.24 -5.92 16.04
C ASP A 55 -8.63 -5.08 14.90
N LEU A 56 -7.94 -5.73 13.95
CA LEU A 56 -7.34 -5.06 12.80
C LEU A 56 -8.30 -4.83 11.62
N LEU A 57 -9.59 -5.15 11.75
CA LEU A 57 -10.56 -5.05 10.65
C LEU A 57 -10.56 -3.66 9.97
N GLY A 58 -10.63 -2.59 10.76
CA GLY A 58 -10.65 -1.22 10.22
C GLY A 58 -9.36 -0.85 9.49
N ALA A 59 -8.21 -1.25 10.03
CA ALA A 59 -6.90 -1.01 9.40
C ALA A 59 -6.75 -1.80 8.10
N ALA A 60 -7.22 -3.05 8.07
CA ALA A 60 -7.22 -3.90 6.89
C ALA A 60 -8.11 -3.33 5.76
N GLN A 61 -9.31 -2.84 6.09
CA GLN A 61 -10.20 -2.17 5.14
C GLN A 61 -9.59 -0.89 4.59
N ALA A 62 -8.98 -0.06 5.46
CA ALA A 62 -8.29 1.14 5.04
C ALA A 62 -7.13 0.83 4.08
N ALA A 63 -6.35 -0.21 4.37
CA ALA A 63 -5.24 -0.65 3.52
C ALA A 63 -5.72 -1.15 2.14
N CYS A 64 -6.79 -1.95 2.07
CA CYS A 64 -7.41 -2.32 0.79
C CYS A 64 -7.82 -1.09 -0.03
N GLY A 65 -8.42 -0.08 0.61
CA GLY A 65 -8.79 1.16 -0.05
C GLY A 65 -7.60 1.97 -0.57
N VAL A 66 -6.46 1.96 0.13
CA VAL A 66 -5.21 2.57 -0.37
C VAL A 66 -4.74 1.85 -1.63
N VAL A 67 -4.63 0.51 -1.61
CA VAL A 67 -4.16 -0.27 -2.76
C VAL A 67 -5.06 -0.10 -3.98
N ALA A 68 -6.39 -0.05 -3.78
CA ALA A 68 -7.34 0.23 -4.86
C ALA A 68 -7.07 1.58 -5.53
N ARG A 69 -6.91 2.64 -4.73
CA ARG A 69 -6.61 3.99 -5.26
C ARG A 69 -5.26 4.05 -5.97
N GLU A 70 -4.23 3.39 -5.44
CA GLU A 70 -2.92 3.34 -6.09
C GLU A 70 -2.99 2.60 -7.43
N ALA A 71 -3.73 1.48 -7.49
CA ALA A 71 -3.93 0.72 -8.73
C ALA A 71 -4.79 1.46 -9.77
N ASP A 72 -5.60 2.44 -9.34
CA ASP A 72 -6.40 3.33 -10.20
C ASP A 72 -5.63 4.57 -10.67
N SER A 73 -4.54 4.93 -9.99
CA SER A 73 -3.85 6.20 -10.21
C SER A 73 -2.95 6.15 -11.44
N ALA A 74 -3.07 7.14 -12.32
CA ALA A 74 -2.05 7.43 -13.33
C ALA A 74 -0.84 8.10 -12.66
N PRO A 75 0.41 7.84 -13.12
CA PRO A 75 1.61 8.37 -12.48
C PRO A 75 1.66 9.90 -12.58
N ASN A 76 1.24 10.59 -11.51
CA ASN A 76 1.48 12.02 -11.31
C ASN A 76 2.75 12.19 -10.48
N VAL A 77 3.90 12.27 -11.17
CA VAL A 77 5.21 12.36 -10.52
C VAL A 77 5.45 13.79 -10.03
N VAL A 78 5.45 13.98 -8.71
CA VAL A 78 6.00 15.19 -8.05
C VAL A 78 7.44 14.89 -7.65
N ARG A 79 8.40 15.71 -8.09
CA ARG A 79 9.81 15.56 -7.71
C ARG A 79 10.03 16.11 -6.29
N LEU A 80 10.46 15.24 -5.37
CA LEU A 80 10.72 15.58 -3.96
C LEU A 80 12.22 15.77 -3.64
N HIS A 81 13.11 15.66 -4.63
CA HIS A 81 14.54 15.85 -4.47
C HIS A 81 14.97 17.21 -5.04
N ALA A 82 15.66 18.01 -4.22
CA ALA A 82 16.44 19.18 -4.61
C ALA A 82 17.94 18.80 -4.63
#